data_AF-A0A6H9YR04-F1
#
_entry.id   AF-A0A6H9YR04-F1
#
_cell.length_a   1.000
_cell.length_b   1.000
_cell.length_c   1.000
_cell.angle_alpha   90.00
_cell.angle_beta   90.00
_cell.angle_gamma   90.00
#
_symmetry.space_group_name_H-M   'P 1'
#
loop_
_entity.id
_entity.type
_entity.pdbx_description
1 polymer ?
#
loop_
_entity_poly.entity_id
_entity_poly.type
_entity_poly.pdbx_seq_one_letter_code
_entity_poly.pdbx_strand_id
1 'polypeptide(L)'
;MGRGGHEGHEGDGGGAPPGTDGQGRRVMEGCVLDTGALIALERRGKQQYLTALLRELGREGEIIVSAGSLAEAWRGTPRQAALAMLLRRPSTQVVEITVPVAKAIGVFLGLRQDGDDLVDAHVVMLARRHHVPVITTDPSDLRALDPKLTVLQI
;
A
#
# COMPACT_ATOMS: atom_id res chain seq x y z
N MET A 1 -63.78 6.81 49.02
CA MET A 1 -64.38 7.26 47.75
C MET A 1 -63.25 7.92 46.95
N GLY A 2 -62.80 7.52 45.77
CA GLY A 2 -62.98 6.35 44.90
C GLY A 2 -61.58 5.98 44.33
N ARG A 3 -61.23 4.70 44.12
CA ARG A 3 -61.40 3.91 42.89
C ARG A 3 -60.91 4.61 41.60
N GLY A 4 -59.89 4.00 40.99
CA GLY A 4 -59.46 4.26 39.62
C GLY A 4 -58.14 3.55 39.30
N GLY A 5 -58.20 2.24 39.06
CA GLY A 5 -57.11 1.53 38.39
C GLY A 5 -57.21 1.69 36.88
N HIS A 6 -56.07 1.62 36.18
CA HIS A 6 -56.01 1.13 34.81
C HIS A 6 -54.61 0.57 34.53
N GLU A 7 -54.62 -0.59 33.89
CA GLU A 7 -53.52 -1.47 33.54
C GLU A 7 -52.76 -1.01 32.29
N GLY A 8 -51.51 -1.46 32.18
CA GLY A 8 -50.91 -1.97 30.94
C GLY A 8 -50.25 -0.97 29.98
N HIS A 9 -48.91 -1.04 29.90
CA HIS A 9 -48.26 -1.34 28.61
C HIS A 9 -46.84 -1.91 28.84
N GLU A 10 -46.69 -3.19 28.54
CA GLU A 10 -45.41 -3.78 28.15
C GLU A 10 -45.00 -3.17 26.81
N GLY A 11 -43.70 -2.93 26.66
CA GLY A 11 -43.08 -2.40 25.45
C GLY A 11 -41.57 -2.59 25.52
N ASP A 12 -41.15 -3.84 25.71
CA ASP A 12 -39.82 -4.31 25.38
C ASP A 12 -39.60 -4.08 23.88
N GLY A 13 -38.71 -3.16 23.56
CA GLY A 13 -38.41 -2.72 22.21
C GLY A 13 -36.93 -2.47 22.11
N GLY A 14 -36.17 -3.56 21.99
CA GLY A 14 -34.73 -3.55 21.78
C GLY A 14 -34.31 -2.63 20.63
N GLY A 15 -33.72 -1.50 20.98
CA GLY A 15 -32.83 -0.75 20.11
C GLY A 15 -31.41 -1.25 20.36
N ALA A 16 -31.01 -2.32 19.67
CA ALA A 16 -29.60 -2.65 19.54
C ALA A 16 -28.84 -1.38 19.05
N PRO A 17 -27.64 -1.08 19.59
CA PRO A 17 -26.85 0.00 19.03
C PRO A 17 -26.64 -0.27 17.53
N PRO A 18 -26.71 0.76 16.66
CA PRO A 18 -26.37 0.59 15.27
C PRO A 18 -25.00 -0.08 15.22
N GLY A 19 -24.98 -1.26 14.57
CA GLY A 19 -23.78 -2.04 14.41
C GLY A 19 -22.69 -1.09 13.97
N THR A 20 -21.57 -1.11 14.70
CA THR A 20 -20.32 -0.55 14.22
C THR A 20 -20.14 -1.10 12.82
N ASP A 21 -20.35 -0.22 11.84
CA ASP A 21 -20.16 -0.52 10.45
C ASP A 21 -18.85 -1.26 10.37
N GLY A 22 -18.93 -2.54 10.00
CA GLY A 22 -17.78 -3.30 9.64
C GLY A 22 -17.13 -2.47 8.57
N GLN A 23 -16.05 -1.77 8.94
CA GLN A 23 -15.14 -1.15 8.02
C GLN A 23 -14.69 -2.31 7.15
N GLY A 24 -15.46 -2.56 6.08
CA GLY A 24 -15.27 -3.67 5.18
C GLY A 24 -13.83 -3.55 4.78
N ARG A 25 -13.01 -4.47 5.30
CA ARG A 25 -11.57 -4.42 5.20
C ARG A 25 -11.30 -4.28 3.71
N ARG A 26 -11.00 -3.05 3.28
CA ARG A 26 -10.99 -2.72 1.87
C ARG A 26 -9.82 -3.52 1.33
N VAL A 27 -10.13 -4.60 0.62
CA VAL A 27 -9.11 -5.41 -0.03
C VAL A 27 -8.35 -4.43 -0.89
N MET A 28 -7.05 -4.30 -0.63
CA MET A 28 -6.23 -3.43 -1.46
C MET A 28 -6.19 -4.08 -2.83
N GLU A 29 -6.66 -3.37 -3.86
CA GLU A 29 -6.68 -3.89 -5.24
C GLU A 29 -5.28 -3.93 -5.85
N GLY A 30 -4.31 -3.27 -5.22
CA GLY A 30 -2.90 -3.33 -5.58
C GLY A 30 -2.04 -2.47 -4.64
N CYS A 31 -0.73 -2.52 -4.83
CA CYS A 31 0.23 -1.63 -4.21
C CYS A 31 1.48 -1.48 -5.06
N VAL A 32 2.18 -0.35 -4.91
CA VAL A 32 3.57 -0.22 -5.33
C VAL A 32 4.48 -0.52 -4.14
N LEU A 33 5.54 -1.29 -4.34
CA LEU A 33 6.60 -1.46 -3.36
C LEU A 33 7.79 -0.57 -3.74
N ASP A 34 8.22 0.29 -2.83
CA ASP A 34 9.47 1.03 -2.97
C ASP A 34 10.69 0.16 -2.59
N THR A 35 11.89 0.74 -2.71
CA THR A 35 13.14 0.07 -2.34
C THR A 35 13.16 -0.34 -0.87
N GLY A 36 12.70 0.54 0.03
CA GLY A 36 12.66 0.29 1.47
C GLY A 36 11.82 -0.94 1.82
N ALA A 37 10.68 -1.12 1.19
CA ALA A 37 9.80 -2.26 1.37
C ALA A 37 10.37 -3.56 0.81
N LEU A 38 11.00 -3.52 -0.37
CA LEU A 38 11.69 -4.69 -0.91
C LEU A 38 12.83 -5.15 0.01
N ILE A 39 13.59 -4.21 0.58
CA ILE A 39 14.62 -4.51 1.57
C ILE A 39 14.01 -5.05 2.86
N ALA A 40 12.87 -4.50 3.31
CA ALA A 40 12.18 -4.93 4.52
C ALA A 40 11.67 -6.38 4.44
N LEU A 41 11.38 -6.91 3.24
CA LEU A 41 11.04 -8.33 3.05
C LEU A 41 12.13 -9.29 3.53
N GLU A 42 13.39 -8.86 3.49
CA GLU A 42 14.54 -9.70 3.88
C GLU A 42 15.00 -9.41 5.32
N ARG A 43 14.44 -8.38 5.97
CA ARG A 43 14.82 -7.98 7.33
C ARG A 43 13.90 -8.63 8.36
N ARG A 44 14.50 -9.41 9.27
CA ARG A 44 13.80 -9.93 10.46
C ARG A 44 13.18 -8.77 11.24
N GLY A 45 11.94 -8.94 11.70
CA GLY A 45 11.15 -7.91 12.40
C GLY A 45 10.11 -7.24 11.48
N LYS A 46 10.51 -6.70 10.33
CA LYS A 46 9.59 -6.07 9.37
C LYS A 46 8.97 -7.05 8.37
N GLN A 47 9.67 -8.14 8.06
CA GLN A 47 9.22 -9.15 7.09
C GLN A 47 7.83 -9.73 7.43
N GLN A 48 7.53 -10.00 8.70
CA GLN A 48 6.25 -10.61 9.09
C GLN A 48 5.08 -9.65 8.84
N TYR A 49 5.25 -8.38 9.22
CA TYR A 49 4.24 -7.36 8.99
C TYR A 49 4.00 -7.13 7.50
N LEU A 50 5.07 -6.95 6.72
CA LEU A 50 4.94 -6.79 5.26
C LEU A 50 4.34 -8.03 4.59
N THR A 51 4.72 -9.24 5.00
CA THR A 51 4.11 -10.48 4.46
C THR A 51 2.62 -10.57 4.79
N ALA A 52 2.21 -10.16 6.00
CA ALA A 52 0.81 -10.11 6.38
C ALA A 52 0.06 -9.08 5.55
N LEU A 53 0.60 -7.87 5.41
CA LEU A 53 0.05 -6.80 4.58
C LEU A 53 -0.13 -7.25 3.12
N LEU A 54 0.88 -7.93 2.57
CA LEU A 54 0.83 -8.43 1.19
C LEU A 54 -0.19 -9.56 0.97
N ARG A 55 -0.62 -10.25 2.02
CA ARG A 55 -1.70 -11.24 1.96
C ARG A 55 -3.07 -10.58 1.95
N GLU A 56 -3.19 -9.33 2.43
CA GLU A 56 -4.46 -8.61 2.48
C GLU A 56 -4.91 -8.08 1.11
N LEU A 57 -3.99 -7.98 0.14
CA LEU A 57 -4.25 -7.67 -1.28
C LEU A 57 -5.16 -8.71 -1.96
N GLY A 58 -5.44 -9.85 -1.32
CA GLY A 58 -6.12 -10.97 -1.95
C GLY A 58 -5.25 -11.65 -3.01
N ARG A 59 -5.83 -12.62 -3.75
CA ARG A 59 -5.08 -13.37 -4.78
C ARG A 59 -4.85 -12.57 -6.06
N GLU A 60 -5.69 -11.58 -6.32
CA GLU A 60 -5.69 -10.78 -7.55
C GLU A 60 -5.02 -9.42 -7.38
N GLY A 61 -4.75 -8.99 -6.14
CA GLY A 61 -4.13 -7.69 -5.90
C GLY A 61 -2.74 -7.58 -6.53
N GLU A 62 -2.59 -6.53 -7.34
CA GLU A 62 -1.40 -6.30 -8.15
C GLU A 62 -0.26 -5.74 -7.30
N ILE A 63 0.93 -6.34 -7.40
CA ILE A 63 2.14 -5.84 -6.76
C ILE A 63 3.02 -5.25 -7.85
N ILE A 64 3.17 -3.94 -7.83
CA ILE A 64 3.92 -3.21 -8.83
C ILE A 64 5.27 -2.83 -8.23
N VAL A 65 6.33 -3.07 -8.99
CA VAL A 65 7.70 -2.79 -8.57
C VAL A 65 8.40 -2.01 -9.67
N SER A 66 9.01 -0.87 -9.34
CA SER A 66 9.92 -0.20 -10.26
C SER A 66 11.15 -1.07 -10.51
N ALA A 67 11.57 -1.22 -11.77
CA ALA A 67 12.84 -1.88 -12.09
C ALA A 67 14.03 -1.21 -11.37
N GLY A 68 13.97 0.10 -11.13
CA GLY A 68 14.96 0.83 -10.33
C GLY A 68 14.97 0.37 -8.88
N SER A 69 13.81 0.28 -8.23
CA SER A 69 13.73 -0.19 -6.84
C SER A 69 14.19 -1.65 -6.69
N LEU A 70 13.86 -2.49 -7.66
CA LEU A 70 14.39 -3.85 -7.71
C LEU A 70 15.91 -3.85 -7.82
N ALA A 71 16.49 -3.02 -8.69
CA ALA A 71 17.94 -2.92 -8.85
C ALA A 71 18.65 -2.49 -7.56
N GLU A 72 18.07 -1.56 -6.81
CA GLU A 72 18.62 -1.12 -5.53
C GLU A 72 18.50 -2.18 -4.41
N ALA A 73 17.40 -2.92 -4.40
CA ALA A 73 17.13 -3.94 -3.39
C ALA A 73 17.88 -5.27 -3.67
N TRP A 74 18.08 -5.64 -4.94
CA TRP A 74 18.68 -6.91 -5.32
C TRP A 74 20.20 -6.91 -5.10
N ARG A 75 20.71 -7.87 -4.33
CA ARG A 75 22.13 -8.02 -3.98
C ARG A 75 22.74 -9.33 -4.49
N GLY A 76 21.95 -10.18 -5.15
CA GLY A 76 22.40 -11.46 -5.70
C GLY A 76 22.86 -12.48 -4.66
N THR A 77 22.35 -12.40 -3.42
CA THR A 77 22.79 -13.31 -2.35
C THR A 77 21.81 -14.47 -2.12
N PRO A 78 22.25 -15.65 -1.63
CA PRO A 78 21.36 -16.77 -1.30
C PRO A 78 20.31 -16.46 -0.23
N ARG A 79 20.44 -15.34 0.49
CA ARG A 79 19.53 -14.93 1.56
C ARG A 79 18.28 -14.20 1.05
N GLN A 80 18.20 -13.84 -0.24
CA GLN A 80 17.08 -13.07 -0.81
C GLN A 80 15.90 -13.94 -1.27
N ALA A 81 15.52 -14.93 -0.46
CA ALA A 81 14.49 -15.89 -0.81
C ALA A 81 13.08 -15.25 -0.83
N ALA A 82 12.80 -14.30 0.07
CA ALA A 82 11.48 -13.69 0.15
C ALA A 82 11.20 -12.79 -1.05
N LEU A 83 12.17 -11.98 -1.45
CA LEU A 83 12.12 -11.14 -2.65
C LEU A 83 12.06 -11.99 -3.91
N ALA A 84 12.87 -13.06 -4.02
CA ALA A 84 12.78 -13.98 -5.15
C ALA A 84 11.39 -14.64 -5.26
N MET A 85 10.78 -15.01 -4.13
CA MET A 85 9.41 -15.55 -4.12
C MET A 85 8.36 -14.51 -4.51
N LEU A 86 8.50 -13.26 -4.04
CA LEU A 86 7.62 -12.16 -4.43
C LEU A 86 7.61 -11.98 -5.96
N LEU A 87 8.80 -11.94 -6.58
CA LEU A 87 8.95 -11.73 -8.02
C LEU A 87 8.42 -12.89 -8.87
N ARG A 88 8.29 -14.10 -8.30
CA ARG A 88 7.71 -15.26 -8.97
C ARG A 88 6.18 -15.31 -8.88
N ARG A 89 5.54 -14.44 -8.09
CA ARG A 89 4.09 -14.38 -8.03
C ARG A 89 3.53 -13.86 -9.36
N PRO A 90 2.49 -14.49 -9.93
CA PRO A 90 1.87 -14.01 -11.17
C PRO A 90 1.30 -12.59 -11.09
N SER A 91 0.89 -12.15 -9.89
CA SER A 91 0.35 -10.82 -9.64
C SER A 91 1.44 -9.77 -9.38
N THR A 92 2.74 -10.12 -9.50
CA THR A 92 3.84 -9.16 -9.35
C THR A 92 4.33 -8.72 -10.71
N GLN A 93 4.27 -7.41 -10.96
CA GLN A 93 4.80 -6.79 -12.16
C GLN A 93 6.02 -5.93 -11.82
N VAL A 94 7.15 -6.21 -12.47
CA VAL A 94 8.30 -5.30 -12.50
C VAL A 94 8.16 -4.40 -13.71
N VAL A 95 8.07 -3.09 -13.51
CA VAL A 95 7.89 -2.11 -14.58
C VAL A 95 9.23 -1.54 -14.99
N GLU A 96 9.57 -1.71 -16.26
CA GLU A 96 10.82 -1.25 -16.87
C GLU A 96 10.86 0.27 -17.05
N ILE A 97 12.06 0.84 -16.94
CA ILE A 97 12.33 2.24 -17.28
C ILE A 97 12.78 2.30 -18.74
N THR A 98 11.81 2.33 -19.64
CA THR A 98 12.05 2.52 -21.08
C THR A 98 12.37 3.98 -21.43
N VAL A 99 12.85 4.27 -22.64
CA VAL A 99 13.15 5.66 -23.06
C VAL A 99 11.96 6.62 -22.89
N PRO A 100 10.71 6.27 -23.28
CA PRO A 100 9.55 7.13 -22.99
C PRO A 100 9.31 7.36 -21.50
N VAL A 101 9.44 6.32 -20.67
CA VAL A 101 9.29 6.41 -19.21
C VAL A 101 10.36 7.32 -18.61
N ALA A 102 11.63 7.16 -19.02
CA ALA A 102 12.73 8.00 -18.57
C ALA A 102 12.51 9.48 -18.91
N LYS A 103 12.02 9.79 -20.11
CA LYS A 103 11.66 11.18 -20.48
C LYS A 103 10.54 11.74 -19.60
N ALA A 104 9.51 10.93 -19.33
CA ALA A 104 8.40 11.34 -18.47
C ALA A 104 8.86 11.59 -17.02
N ILE A 105 9.75 10.75 -16.48
CA ILE A 105 10.40 10.97 -15.18
C ILE A 105 11.19 12.28 -15.20
N GLY A 106 12.00 12.52 -16.23
CA GLY A 106 12.79 13.75 -16.34
C GLY A 106 11.94 15.03 -16.37
N VAL A 107 10.83 15.01 -17.11
CA VAL A 107 9.85 16.13 -17.10
C VAL A 107 9.21 16.27 -15.72
N PHE A 108 8.83 15.16 -15.09
CA PHE A 108 8.23 15.17 -13.76
C PHE A 108 9.17 15.77 -12.70
N LEU A 109 10.45 15.38 -12.71
CA LEU A 109 11.46 15.92 -11.81
C LEU A 109 11.76 17.39 -12.11
N GLY A 110 11.87 17.78 -13.38
CA GLY A 110 12.18 19.17 -13.77
C GLY A 110 11.12 20.21 -13.40
N LEU A 111 9.92 19.78 -13.00
CA LEU A 111 8.85 20.64 -12.50
C LEU A 111 8.92 20.90 -10.99
N ARG A 112 9.86 20.26 -10.27
CA ARG A 112 9.95 20.33 -8.81
C ARG A 112 11.10 21.20 -8.34
N GLN A 113 10.90 21.78 -7.17
CA GLN A 113 11.95 22.51 -6.45
C GLN A 113 12.83 21.56 -5.63
N ASP A 114 12.23 20.50 -5.08
CA ASP A 114 12.87 19.50 -4.22
C ASP A 114 12.57 18.08 -4.72
N GLY A 115 13.53 17.16 -4.49
CA GLY A 115 13.46 15.76 -4.89
C GLY A 115 13.93 15.53 -6.33
N ASP A 116 15.09 14.88 -6.48
CA ASP A 116 15.75 14.56 -7.74
C ASP A 116 15.98 13.05 -7.93
N ASP A 117 15.49 12.23 -6.98
CA ASP A 117 15.62 10.78 -7.05
C ASP A 117 14.73 10.19 -8.14
N LEU A 118 15.39 9.57 -9.13
CA LEU A 118 14.77 8.94 -10.28
C LEU A 118 13.91 7.73 -9.90
N VAL A 119 14.34 6.95 -8.91
CA VAL A 119 13.65 5.73 -8.48
C VAL A 119 12.39 6.11 -7.73
N ASP A 120 12.48 7.06 -6.81
CA ASP A 120 11.33 7.58 -6.07
C ASP A 120 10.31 8.24 -7.01
N ALA A 121 10.77 9.01 -8.00
CA ALA A 121 9.89 9.56 -9.02
C ALA A 121 9.15 8.49 -9.81
N HIS A 122 9.85 7.41 -10.21
CA HIS A 122 9.20 6.30 -10.90
C HIS A 122 8.17 5.60 -10.01
N VAL A 123 8.48 5.36 -8.73
CA VAL A 123 7.55 4.78 -7.74
C VAL A 123 6.29 5.63 -7.61
N VAL A 124 6.43 6.95 -7.43
CA VAL A 124 5.31 7.89 -7.35
C VAL A 124 4.46 7.87 -8.62
N MET A 125 5.10 7.87 -9.80
CA MET A 125 4.39 7.82 -11.08
C MET A 125 3.61 6.52 -11.26
N LEU A 126 4.15 5.38 -10.84
CA LEU A 126 3.46 4.08 -10.87
C LEU A 126 2.24 4.08 -9.96
N ALA A 127 2.39 4.59 -8.73
CA ALA A 127 1.29 4.67 -7.77
C ALA A 127 0.14 5.54 -8.28
N ARG A 128 0.47 6.70 -8.86
CA ARG A 128 -0.51 7.59 -9.51
C ARG A 128 -1.21 6.92 -10.68
N ARG A 129 -0.46 6.26 -11.55
CA ARG A 129 -0.99 5.61 -12.76
C ARG A 129 -1.99 4.51 -12.41
N HIS A 130 -1.68 3.71 -11.38
CA HIS A 130 -2.50 2.56 -10.99
C HIS A 130 -3.52 2.89 -9.88
N HIS A 131 -3.50 4.10 -9.32
CA HIS A 131 -4.39 4.52 -8.22
C HIS A 131 -4.29 3.63 -6.97
N VAL A 132 -3.08 3.18 -6.67
CA VAL A 132 -2.78 2.27 -5.55
C VAL A 132 -1.81 2.92 -4.55
N PRO A 133 -1.83 2.50 -3.27
CA PRO A 133 -0.88 3.01 -2.30
C PRO A 133 0.57 2.55 -2.56
N VAL A 134 1.54 3.32 -2.06
CA VAL A 134 2.94 2.87 -1.94
C VAL A 134 3.17 2.29 -0.56
N ILE A 135 3.75 1.10 -0.48
CA ILE A 135 4.29 0.56 0.78
C ILE A 135 5.76 0.98 0.86
N THR A 136 6.14 1.62 1.95
CA THR A 136 7.49 2.19 2.15
C THR A 136 7.92 2.15 3.61
N THR A 137 9.23 2.16 3.86
CA THR A 137 9.78 2.40 5.19
C THR A 137 9.93 3.88 5.53
N ASP A 138 10.06 4.74 4.52
CA ASP A 138 10.20 6.19 4.69
C ASP A 138 9.24 6.94 3.75
N PRO A 139 8.06 7.35 4.24
CA PRO A 139 7.11 8.07 3.41
C PRO A 139 7.50 9.53 3.16
N SER A 140 8.53 10.06 3.82
CA SER A 140 8.91 11.47 3.73
C SER A 140 9.47 11.78 2.34
N ASP A 141 10.35 10.92 1.83
CA ASP A 141 11.01 11.07 0.54
C ASP A 141 9.99 11.09 -0.61
N LEU A 142 9.04 10.14 -0.58
CA LEU A 142 7.98 10.06 -1.57
C LEU A 142 6.98 11.23 -1.49
N ARG A 143 6.71 11.74 -0.28
CA ARG A 143 5.80 12.88 -0.08
C ARG A 143 6.46 14.22 -0.43
N ALA A 144 7.79 14.32 -0.39
CA ALA A 144 8.49 15.47 -0.94
C ALA A 144 8.21 15.60 -2.45
N LEU A 145 8.12 14.47 -3.17
CA LEU A 145 7.71 14.44 -4.57
C LEU A 145 6.19 14.61 -4.73
N ASP A 146 5.38 13.95 -3.91
CA ASP A 146 3.91 14.04 -4.00
C ASP A 146 3.23 14.09 -2.62
N PRO A 147 2.88 15.28 -2.12
CA PRO A 147 2.26 15.44 -0.81
C PRO A 147 0.90 14.72 -0.66
N LYS A 148 0.23 14.40 -1.77
CA LYS A 148 -1.08 13.71 -1.77
C LYS A 148 -0.96 12.20 -1.93
N LEU A 149 0.26 11.66 -2.01
CA LEU A 149 0.49 10.24 -2.19
C LEU A 149 -0.09 9.44 -1.02
N THR A 150 -0.89 8.42 -1.34
CA THR A 150 -1.33 7.45 -0.35
C THR A 150 -0.19 6.48 -0.10
N VAL A 151 0.25 6.39 1.17
CA VAL A 151 1.36 5.54 1.57
C VAL A 151 1.00 4.71 2.78
N LEU A 152 1.59 3.52 2.86
CA LEU A 152 1.51 2.60 4.00
C LEU A 152 2.92 2.43 4.54
N GLN A 153 3.13 2.92 5.76
CA GLN A 153 4.43 2.84 6.40
C GLN A 153 4.60 1.49 7.12
N ILE A 154 5.80 0.90 6.96
CA ILE A 154 6.19 -0.40 7.56
C ILE A 154 7.55 -0.35 8.28
#